data_AF-A0A967UNI1-F1
#
_entry.id   AF-A0A967UNI1-F1
#
_cell.length_a   1.000
_cell.length_b   1.000
_cell.length_c   1.000
_cell.angle_alpha   90.00
_cell.angle_beta   90.00
_cell.angle_gamma   90.00
#
_symmetry.space_group_name_H-M   'P 1'
#
loop_
_entity.id
_entity.type
_entity.pdbx_description
1 polymer ?
#
loop_
_entity_poly.entity_id
_entity_poly.type
_entity_poly.pdbx_seq_one_letter_code
_entity_poly.pdbx_strand_id
1 'polypeptide(L)' 'DLRVPGCDLSKLRKTALALKRGGVGYYPSSDFVHLDTGRVRWWNGS' A
#
# COMPACT_ATOMS: atom_id res chain seq x y z
N ASP A 1 8.17 1.94 -2.74
CA ASP A 1 6.88 2.28 -3.38
C ASP A 1 6.57 1.25 -4.46
N LEU A 2 5.30 0.90 -4.64
CA LEU A 2 4.87 -0.24 -5.44
C LEU A 2 3.69 0.17 -6.34
N ARG A 3 3.83 -0.11 -7.64
CA ARG A 3 2.76 -0.13 -8.64
C ARG A 3 2.91 -1.42 -9.44
N VAL A 4 1.80 -2.11 -9.70
CA VAL A 4 1.78 -3.32 -10.54
C VAL A 4 0.89 -3.04 -11.75
N PRO A 5 1.44 -2.93 -12.97
CA PRO A 5 0.64 -2.76 -14.18
C PRO A 5 -0.45 -3.82 -14.29
N GLY A 6 -1.67 -3.40 -14.62
CA GLY A 6 -2.83 -4.30 -14.72
C GLY A 6 -3.41 -4.76 -13.37
N CYS A 7 -2.87 -4.30 -12.24
CA CYS A 7 -3.45 -4.53 -10.91
C CYS A 7 -4.09 -3.25 -10.39
N ASP A 8 -5.33 -3.37 -9.90
CA ASP A 8 -5.99 -2.27 -9.21
C ASP A 8 -5.24 -1.89 -7.92
N LEU A 9 -4.96 -0.60 -7.77
CA LEU A 9 -4.19 -0.08 -6.65
C LEU A 9 -4.88 -0.34 -5.30
N SER A 10 -6.22 -0.30 -5.27
CA SER A 10 -6.99 -0.58 -4.06
C SER A 10 -6.89 -2.06 -3.67
N LYS A 11 -6.86 -2.97 -4.65
CA LYS A 11 -6.63 -4.41 -4.43
C LYS A 11 -5.22 -4.65 -3.89
N LEU A 12 -4.21 -3.99 -4.46
CA LEU A 12 -2.83 -4.05 -3.99
C LEU A 12 -2.72 -3.62 -2.52
N ARG A 13 -3.35 -2.50 -2.15
CA ARG A 13 -3.44 -2.01 -0.75
C ARG A 13 -4.09 -3.05 0.16
N LYS A 14 -5.24 -3.61 -0.24
CA LYS A 14 -5.97 -4.60 0.58
C LYS A 14 -5.11 -5.83 0.86
N THR A 15 -4.42 -6.34 -0.15
CA THR A 15 -3.49 -7.47 0.02
C THR A 15 -2.35 -7.12 0.97
N ALA A 16 -1.73 -5.95 0.81
CA ALA A 16 -0.65 -5.50 1.69
C ALA A 16 -1.09 -5.37 3.16
N LEU A 17 -2.26 -4.78 3.41
CA LEU A 17 -2.83 -4.67 4.76
C LEU A 17 -3.11 -6.04 5.37
N ALA A 18 -3.58 -7.00 4.56
CA ALA A 18 -3.87 -8.36 5.02
C ALA A 18 -2.61 -9.13 5.46
N LEU A 19 -1.44 -8.85 4.86
CA LEU A 19 -0.19 -9.50 5.21
C LEU A 19 0.31 -9.13 6.61
N LYS A 20 0.00 -7.93 7.12
CA LYS A 20 0.45 -7.43 8.42
C LYS A 20 1.96 -7.58 8.64
N ARG A 21 2.77 -7.36 7.58
CA ARG A 21 4.24 -7.47 7.59
C ARG A 21 4.96 -6.13 7.67
N GLY A 22 4.23 -5.07 8.00
CA GLY A 22 4.77 -3.76 8.33
C GLY A 22 3.81 -2.64 7.97
N GLY A 23 4.33 -1.46 7.66
CA GLY A 23 3.50 -0.30 7.34
C GLY A 23 3.02 -0.30 5.89
N VAL A 24 1.81 0.24 5.68
CA VAL A 24 1.18 0.35 4.36
C VAL A 24 0.67 1.76 4.12
N GLY A 25 1.22 2.45 3.13
CA GLY A 25 0.75 3.78 2.70
C GLY A 25 -0.02 3.70 1.40
N TYR A 26 -1.13 4.41 1.30
CA TYR A 26 -1.96 4.46 0.11
C TYR A 26 -2.01 5.86 -0.49
N TYR A 27 -1.56 5.99 -1.74
CA TYR A 27 -1.43 7.26 -2.45
C TYR A 27 -2.13 7.16 -3.81
N PRO A 28 -3.47 7.27 -3.86
CA PRO A 28 -4.22 7.10 -5.09
C PRO A 28 -3.95 8.21 -6.12
N SER A 29 -3.75 9.47 -5.69
CA SER A 29 -3.47 10.57 -6.62
C SER A 29 -2.10 10.48 -7.27
N SER A 30 -1.12 9.89 -6.56
CA SER A 30 0.20 9.59 -7.11
C SER A 30 0.30 8.16 -7.68
N ASP A 31 -0.79 7.40 -7.58
CA ASP A 31 -0.99 6.04 -8.09
C ASP A 31 0.14 5.05 -7.68
N PHE A 32 0.35 4.92 -6.37
CA PHE A 32 1.24 3.91 -5.77
C PHE A 32 0.82 3.47 -4.35
N VAL A 33 1.34 2.33 -3.90
CA VAL A 33 1.29 1.85 -2.50
C VAL A 33 2.70 1.86 -1.91
N HIS A 34 2.86 2.46 -0.73
CA HIS A 34 4.10 2.38 0.05
C HIS A 34 4.07 1.16 0.98
N LEU A 35 5.17 0.43 1.08
CA LEU A 35 5.33 -0.71 1.98
C LEU A 35 6.67 -0.61 2.72
N ASP A 36 6.65 -0.74 4.04
CA ASP A 36 7.85 -0.84 4.88
C ASP A 36 7.74 -2.05 5.83
N THR A 37 8.87 -2.46 6.42
CA THR A 37 8.98 -3.63 7.31
C THR A 37 8.90 -3.28 8.80
N GLY A 38 8.51 -2.05 9.14
CA GLY A 38 8.40 -1.59 10.52
C GLY A 38 7.21 -2.20 11.28
N ARG A 39 6.78 -1.53 12.36
CA ARG A 39 5.55 -1.91 13.07
C ARG A 39 4.35 -1.80 12.12
N VAL A 40 3.34 -2.66 12.33
CA VAL A 40 2.08 -2.60 11.57
C VAL A 40 1.41 -1.25 11.80
N ARG A 41 1.24 -0.50 10.71
CA ARG A 41 0.62 0.83 10.67
C ARG A 41 0.10 1.11 9.27
N TRP A 42 -0.76 2.10 9.14
CA TRP A 42 -1.25 2.50 7.83
C TRP A 42 -1.42 4.00 7.73
N TRP A 43 -1.28 4.50 6.50
CA TRP A 43 -1.45 5.91 6.16
C TRP A 43 -2.31 6.04 4.91
N ASN A 44 -3.11 7.11 4.85
CA ASN A 44 -3.78 7.54 3.63
C ASN A 44 -3.15 8.87 3.24
N GLY A 45 -2.40 8.87 2.14
CA GLY A 45 -1.92 10.08 1.50
C GLY A 45 -2.96 10.64 0.55
N SER A 46 -2.85 11.94 0.27
CA SER A 46 -3.64 12.61 -0.76
C SER A 46 -3.25 12.13 -2.15
#